data_AF-A0A1Z9MQW9-F1
#
_entry.id   AF-A0A1Z9MQW9-F1
#
_cell.length_a   1.000
_cell.length_b   1.000
_cell.length_c   1.000
_cell.angle_alpha   90.00
_cell.angle_beta   90.00
_cell.angle_gamma   90.00
#
_symmetry.space_group_name_H-M   'P 1'
#
loop_
_entity.id
_entity.type
_entity.pdbx_description
1 polymer ?
#
loop_
_entity_poly.entity_id
_entity_poly.type
_entity_poly.pdbx_seq_one_letter_code
_entity_poly.pdbx_strand_id
1 'polypeptide(L)'
;MKKFRRKKGPVQSKKIIYDGIKFASGLERYMYTALKKAKIPAVYEGQTYEIFEGFNFNNISYERCANGKGLYKNRGNKKILNIKYTPDFIGKGFIIETKGRANESFPLKWKMFKRYIVNHLPGVTLYKPQNQKECDITIELIQETKNN
;
A
#
# COMPACT_ATOMS: atom_id res chain seq x y z
N MET A 1 -24.07 -7.44 -32.95
CA MET A 1 -22.74 -7.75 -32.34
C MET A 1 -22.94 -8.48 -31.01
N LYS A 2 -22.44 -9.72 -30.85
CA LYS A 2 -22.46 -10.45 -29.57
C LYS A 2 -21.52 -9.74 -28.57
N LYS A 3 -22.06 -9.27 -27.44
CA LYS A 3 -21.24 -8.70 -26.34
C LYS A 3 -20.36 -9.81 -25.74
N PHE A 4 -19.06 -9.81 -26.04
CA PHE A 4 -18.10 -10.68 -25.38
C PHE A 4 -18.01 -10.34 -23.89
N ARG A 5 -18.61 -11.16 -23.03
CA ARG A 5 -18.51 -11.02 -21.57
C ARG A 5 -17.19 -11.61 -21.10
N ARG A 6 -16.16 -10.76 -20.97
CA ARG A 6 -14.85 -11.18 -20.40
C ARG A 6 -15.06 -11.74 -18.98
N LYS A 7 -14.45 -12.89 -18.67
CA LYS A 7 -14.45 -13.44 -17.30
C LYS A 7 -13.91 -12.37 -16.36
N LYS A 8 -14.71 -11.97 -15.38
CA LYS A 8 -14.26 -11.00 -14.37
C LYS A 8 -13.23 -11.72 -13.50
N GLY A 9 -12.05 -11.13 -13.36
CA GLY A 9 -11.08 -11.56 -12.38
C GLY A 9 -11.67 -11.45 -10.97
N PRO A 10 -11.09 -12.14 -9.98
CA PRO A 10 -11.70 -12.27 -8.67
C PRO A 10 -11.62 -10.97 -7.84
N VAL A 11 -11.02 -9.90 -8.38
CA VAL A 11 -10.91 -8.58 -7.76
C VAL A 11 -11.80 -7.61 -8.52
N GLN A 12 -12.76 -6.99 -7.84
CA GLN A 12 -13.52 -5.88 -8.41
C GLN A 12 -12.67 -4.61 -8.34
N SER A 13 -12.29 -4.06 -9.48
CA SER A 13 -11.45 -2.85 -9.60
C SER A 13 -12.24 -1.54 -9.50
N LYS A 14 -13.51 -1.58 -9.10
CA LYS A 14 -14.34 -0.37 -9.04
C LYS A 14 -13.92 0.46 -7.82
N LYS A 15 -13.33 1.63 -8.08
CA LYS A 15 -13.07 2.65 -7.07
C LYS A 15 -14.40 3.11 -6.48
N ILE A 16 -14.45 3.27 -5.16
CA ILE A 16 -15.68 3.62 -4.43
C ILE A 16 -15.52 5.03 -3.88
N ILE A 17 -16.50 5.90 -4.11
CA ILE A 17 -16.53 7.25 -3.56
C ILE A 17 -17.38 7.24 -2.29
N TYR A 18 -16.85 7.76 -1.19
CA TYR A 18 -17.56 7.91 0.08
C TYR A 18 -17.00 9.13 0.82
N ASP A 19 -17.86 9.99 1.36
CA ASP A 19 -17.47 11.29 1.95
C ASP A 19 -16.57 12.16 1.04
N GLY A 20 -16.77 12.10 -0.27
CA GLY A 20 -15.92 12.81 -1.25
C GLY A 20 -14.54 12.19 -1.47
N ILE A 21 -14.16 11.16 -0.71
CA ILE A 21 -12.89 10.43 -0.84
C ILE A 21 -13.07 9.26 -1.81
N LYS A 22 -12.08 9.04 -2.68
CA LYS A 22 -12.08 7.96 -3.67
C LYS A 22 -11.16 6.82 -3.21
N PHE A 23 -11.74 5.79 -2.60
CA PHE A 23 -11.01 4.63 -2.12
C PHE A 23 -10.63 3.66 -3.25
N ALA A 24 -9.45 3.04 -3.14
CA ALA A 24 -8.98 2.04 -4.09
C ALA A 24 -9.62 0.67 -3.87
N SER A 25 -10.13 0.40 -2.67
CA SER A 25 -10.85 -0.85 -2.35
C SER A 25 -12.03 -0.66 -1.39
N GLY A 26 -12.90 -1.68 -1.35
CA GLY A 26 -13.99 -1.73 -0.37
C GLY A 26 -13.52 -1.94 1.07
N LEU A 27 -12.34 -2.55 1.26
CA LEU A 27 -11.73 -2.77 2.57
C LEU A 27 -11.19 -1.45 3.14
N GLU A 28 -10.52 -0.62 2.33
CA GLU A 28 -10.10 0.72 2.72
C GLU A 28 -11.30 1.58 3.16
N ARG A 29 -12.36 1.61 2.34
CA ARG A 29 -13.59 2.33 2.72
C ARG A 29 -14.18 1.81 4.04
N TYR A 30 -14.14 0.49 4.27
CA TYR A 30 -14.61 -0.10 5.53
C TYR A 30 -13.75 0.38 6.71
N MET A 31 -12.43 0.28 6.58
CA MET A 31 -11.48 0.74 7.60
C MET A 31 -11.68 2.23 7.92
N TYR A 32 -11.82 3.08 6.91
CA TYR A 32 -12.16 4.50 7.07
C TYR A 32 -13.46 4.69 7.87
N THR A 33 -14.51 3.94 7.52
CA THR A 33 -15.81 4.02 8.21
C THR A 33 -15.69 3.57 9.67
N ALA A 34 -14.92 2.51 9.94
CA ALA A 34 -14.67 2.00 11.28
C ALA A 34 -13.90 3.02 12.14
N LEU A 35 -12.82 3.60 11.60
CA LEU A 35 -12.06 4.67 12.25
C LEU A 35 -12.95 5.87 12.58
N LYS A 36 -13.77 6.32 11.63
CA LYS A 36 -14.70 7.43 11.79
C LYS A 36 -15.75 7.14 12.88
N LYS A 37 -16.36 5.95 12.88
CA LYS A 37 -17.32 5.52 13.92
C LYS A 37 -16.69 5.48 15.32
N ALA A 38 -15.45 5.00 15.41
CA ALA A 38 -14.68 4.94 16.65
C ALA A 38 -14.06 6.29 17.07
N LYS A 39 -14.29 7.36 16.30
CA LYS A 39 -13.70 8.70 16.51
C LYS A 39 -12.17 8.68 16.60
N ILE A 40 -11.54 7.78 15.85
CA ILE A 40 -10.07 7.68 15.78
C ILE A 40 -9.60 8.56 14.60
N PRO A 41 -8.83 9.63 14.86
CA PRO A 41 -8.32 10.49 13.80
C PRO A 41 -7.24 9.75 13.00
N ALA A 42 -7.45 9.65 11.69
CA ALA A 42 -6.48 9.15 10.73
C ALA A 42 -6.71 9.78 9.35
N VAL A 43 -5.64 10.03 8.61
CA VAL A 43 -5.66 10.61 7.26
C VAL A 43 -5.47 9.49 6.24
N TYR A 44 -6.39 9.39 5.27
CA TYR A 44 -6.28 8.45 4.15
C TYR A 44 -5.22 8.92 3.15
N GLU A 45 -4.28 8.05 2.78
CA GLU A 45 -3.13 8.31 1.91
C GLU A 45 -2.37 9.61 2.27
N GLY A 46 -2.31 9.96 3.57
CA GLY A 46 -1.85 11.27 4.03
C GLY A 46 -0.36 11.56 3.83
N GLN A 47 0.47 10.53 3.63
CA GLN A 47 1.91 10.67 3.42
C GLN A 47 2.45 9.56 2.53
N THR A 48 3.43 9.92 1.70
CA THR A 48 4.21 8.98 0.90
C THR A 48 5.65 8.97 1.39
N TYR A 49 6.20 7.78 1.61
CA TYR A 49 7.56 7.55 2.09
C TYR A 49 8.47 7.08 0.96
N GLU A 50 9.67 7.62 0.88
CA GLU A 50 10.73 7.06 0.05
C GLU A 50 11.40 5.92 0.82
N ILE A 51 11.05 4.67 0.49
CA ILE A 51 11.51 3.47 1.19
C ILE A 51 12.76 2.84 0.55
N PHE A 52 13.17 3.38 -0.60
CA PHE A 52 14.40 3.02 -1.28
C PHE A 52 14.84 4.19 -2.14
N GLU A 53 16.04 4.69 -1.89
CA GLU A 53 16.61 5.81 -2.63
C GLU A 53 16.94 5.41 -4.07
N GLY A 54 16.69 6.33 -5.00
CA GLY A 54 17.12 6.16 -6.38
C GLY A 54 18.64 6.28 -6.49
N PHE A 55 19.27 5.53 -7.39
CA PHE A 55 20.72 5.53 -7.57
C PHE A 55 21.11 5.49 -9.04
N ASN A 56 22.32 5.94 -9.36
CA ASN A 56 22.86 5.83 -10.72
C ASN A 56 23.46 4.44 -10.91
N PHE A 57 22.95 3.69 -11.88
CA PHE A 57 23.51 2.39 -12.26
C PHE A 57 24.41 2.58 -13.48
N ASN A 58 25.71 2.64 -13.23
CA ASN A 58 26.75 2.94 -14.23
C ASN A 58 27.35 1.69 -14.89
N ASN A 59 26.69 0.54 -14.73
CA ASN A 59 27.13 -0.71 -15.35
C ASN A 59 26.31 -0.99 -16.60
N ILE A 60 26.89 -1.76 -17.52
CA ILE A 60 26.19 -2.30 -18.69
C ILE A 60 25.24 -3.41 -18.23
N SER A 61 24.01 -3.40 -18.73
CA SER A 61 23.02 -4.46 -18.50
C SER A 61 22.26 -4.73 -19.78
N TYR A 62 22.39 -5.93 -20.35
CA TYR A 62 21.60 -6.35 -21.50
C TYR A 62 20.34 -7.04 -21.02
N GLU A 63 19.19 -6.44 -21.31
CA GLU A 63 17.89 -6.90 -20.81
C GLU A 63 16.75 -6.57 -21.78
N ARG A 64 15.68 -7.37 -21.71
CA ARG A 64 14.38 -7.04 -22.29
C ARG A 64 13.62 -6.10 -21.36
N CYS A 65 12.55 -5.46 -21.84
CA CYS A 65 11.68 -4.71 -20.93
C CYS A 65 11.00 -5.67 -19.94
N ALA A 66 10.66 -5.19 -18.74
CA ALA A 66 10.02 -5.98 -17.68
C ALA A 66 8.71 -6.66 -18.11
N ASN A 67 8.02 -6.13 -19.12
CA ASN A 67 6.82 -6.75 -19.71
C ASN A 67 7.12 -7.87 -20.73
N GLY A 68 8.39 -8.29 -20.84
CA GLY A 68 8.86 -9.28 -21.81
C GLY A 68 8.92 -8.81 -23.27
N LYS A 69 8.44 -7.59 -23.56
CA LYS A 69 8.40 -7.02 -24.91
C LYS A 69 9.68 -6.25 -25.25
N GLY A 70 9.88 -5.99 -26.54
CA GLY A 70 11.00 -5.21 -27.06
C GLY A 70 12.30 -5.99 -27.26
N LEU A 71 13.29 -5.30 -27.82
CA LEU A 71 14.61 -5.87 -28.14
C LEU A 71 15.47 -6.08 -26.89
N TYR A 72 16.24 -7.16 -26.91
CA TYR A 72 17.33 -7.42 -25.96
C TYR A 72 18.51 -6.53 -26.34
N LYS A 73 18.76 -5.50 -25.52
CA LYS A 73 19.81 -4.50 -25.77
C LYS A 73 20.32 -3.94 -24.45
N ASN A 74 21.44 -3.22 -24.50
CA ASN A 74 21.95 -2.52 -23.33
C ASN A 74 20.92 -1.49 -22.83
N ARG A 75 20.52 -1.66 -21.57
CA ARG A 75 19.65 -0.77 -20.80
C ARG A 75 20.27 -0.45 -19.44
N GLY A 76 21.57 -0.70 -19.26
CA GLY A 76 22.36 -0.18 -18.15
C GLY A 76 22.67 1.31 -18.32
N ASN A 77 23.64 1.82 -17.57
CA ASN A 77 24.07 3.23 -17.62
C ASN A 77 22.91 4.23 -17.48
N LYS A 78 22.01 3.99 -16.52
CA LYS A 78 20.81 4.80 -16.30
C LYS A 78 20.57 5.03 -14.82
N LYS A 79 19.82 6.09 -14.51
CA LYS A 79 19.29 6.30 -13.17
C LYS A 79 18.20 5.27 -12.87
N ILE A 80 18.36 4.54 -11.77
CA ILE A 80 17.31 3.72 -11.17
C ILE A 80 16.47 4.61 -10.28
N LEU A 81 15.16 4.59 -10.50
CA LEU A 81 14.21 5.40 -9.74
C LEU A 81 14.04 4.86 -8.33
N ASN A 82 13.68 5.76 -7.42
CA ASN A 82 13.35 5.42 -6.06
C ASN A 82 12.08 4.55 -5.97
N ILE A 83 11.92 3.87 -4.83
CA ILE A 83 10.68 3.18 -4.49
C ILE A 83 9.98 3.99 -3.41
N LYS A 84 8.76 4.42 -3.75
CA LYS A 84 7.87 5.09 -2.81
C LYS A 84 6.79 4.15 -2.28
N TYR A 85 6.34 4.43 -1.07
CA TYR A 85 5.31 3.68 -0.36
C TYR A 85 4.33 4.63 0.32
N THR A 86 3.04 4.49 0.00
CA THR A 86 1.96 5.30 0.58
C THR A 86 1.05 4.35 1.34
N PRO A 87 1.11 4.30 2.68
CA PRO A 87 0.17 3.48 3.44
C PRO A 87 -1.24 4.06 3.38
N ASP A 88 -2.24 3.19 3.52
CA ASP A 88 -3.64 3.57 3.39
C ASP A 88 -4.08 4.62 4.43
N PHE A 89 -3.72 4.46 5.71
CA PHE A 89 -4.10 5.41 6.76
C PHE A 89 -2.95 5.72 7.71
N ILE A 90 -2.88 6.99 8.13
CA ILE A 90 -1.88 7.48 9.08
C ILE A 90 -2.59 8.18 10.22
N GLY A 91 -2.37 7.70 11.43
CA GLY A 91 -2.88 8.32 12.66
C GLY A 91 -1.75 8.67 13.62
N LYS A 92 -2.10 9.24 14.77
CA LYS A 92 -1.12 9.59 15.80
C LYS A 92 -0.56 8.30 16.43
N GLY A 93 0.70 7.98 16.13
CA GLY A 93 1.42 6.82 16.68
C GLY A 93 1.13 5.49 15.97
N PHE A 94 0.36 5.49 14.88
CA PHE A 94 0.09 4.26 14.13
C PHE A 94 -0.10 4.49 12.63
N ILE A 95 0.11 3.43 11.86
CA ILE A 95 -0.12 3.37 10.42
C ILE A 95 -0.89 2.09 10.10
N ILE A 96 -1.89 2.19 9.22
CA ILE A 96 -2.70 1.05 8.76
C ILE A 96 -2.50 0.86 7.26
N GLU A 97 -2.20 -0.37 6.85
CA GLU A 97 -2.19 -0.83 5.45
C GLU A 97 -3.21 -1.95 5.28
N THR A 98 -4.35 -1.67 4.65
CA THR A 98 -5.33 -2.71 4.38
C THR A 98 -4.86 -3.60 3.21
N LYS A 99 -4.94 -4.92 3.38
CA LYS A 99 -4.45 -5.84 2.34
C LYS A 99 -5.22 -7.13 2.25
N GLY A 100 -6.28 -7.14 1.44
CA GLY A 100 -7.10 -8.34 1.22
C GLY A 100 -6.45 -9.41 0.33
N ARG A 101 -5.83 -9.03 -0.81
CA ARG A 101 -5.03 -9.94 -1.64
C ARG A 101 -3.64 -9.38 -1.86
N ALA A 102 -2.62 -10.14 -1.48
CA ALA A 102 -1.24 -9.79 -1.78
C ALA A 102 -0.96 -9.97 -3.27
N ASN A 103 -0.29 -9.00 -3.88
CA ASN A 103 0.39 -9.18 -5.15
C ASN A 103 1.84 -9.60 -4.88
N GLU A 104 2.55 -10.11 -5.88
CA GLU A 104 3.93 -10.61 -5.72
C GLU A 104 4.91 -9.54 -5.19
N SER A 105 4.69 -8.27 -5.52
CA SER A 105 5.56 -7.17 -5.09
C SER A 105 5.33 -6.72 -3.64
N PHE A 106 4.14 -6.98 -3.08
CA PHE A 106 3.74 -6.44 -1.79
C PHE A 106 4.63 -6.92 -0.63
N PRO A 107 4.95 -8.23 -0.51
CA PRO A 107 5.82 -8.72 0.56
C PRO A 107 7.18 -8.01 0.61
N LEU A 108 7.79 -7.71 -0.54
CA LEU A 108 9.06 -7.00 -0.60
C LEU A 108 8.90 -5.55 -0.15
N LYS A 109 7.94 -4.81 -0.72
CA LYS A 109 7.68 -3.41 -0.33
C LYS A 109 7.33 -3.29 1.15
N TRP A 110 6.57 -4.23 1.70
CA TRP A 110 6.20 -4.26 3.11
C TRP A 110 7.42 -4.49 4.02
N LYS A 111 8.33 -5.39 3.64
CA LYS A 111 9.61 -5.59 4.37
C LYS A 111 10.46 -4.32 4.36
N MET A 112 10.57 -3.66 3.21
CA MET A 112 11.30 -2.40 3.07
C MET A 112 10.66 -1.27 3.89
N PHE A 113 9.33 -1.17 3.88
CA PHE A 113 8.62 -0.20 4.70
C PHE A 113 8.78 -0.47 6.20
N LYS A 114 8.72 -1.73 6.65
CA LYS A 114 9.05 -2.07 8.04
C LYS A 114 10.46 -1.64 8.43
N ARG A 115 11.44 -1.84 7.54
CA ARG A 115 12.82 -1.36 7.77
C ARG A 115 12.87 0.17 7.85
N TYR A 116 12.12 0.87 7.00
CA TYR A 116 11.99 2.33 7.07
C TYR A 116 11.43 2.79 8.42
N ILE A 117 10.37 2.14 8.93
CA ILE A 117 9.74 2.45 10.21
C ILE A 117 10.72 2.29 11.37
N VAL A 118 11.47 1.18 11.41
CA VAL A 118 12.51 0.94 12.44
C VAL A 118 13.54 2.08 12.48
N ASN A 119 13.93 2.60 11.31
CA ASN A 119 15.00 3.58 11.21
C ASN A 119 14.54 5.03 11.41
N HIS A 120 13.29 5.37 11.04
CA HIS A 120 12.85 6.77 10.92
C HIS A 120 11.61 7.11 11.76
N LEU A 121 10.82 6.11 12.15
CA LEU A 121 9.55 6.29 12.85
C LEU A 121 9.48 5.38 14.09
N PRO A 122 10.44 5.51 15.04
CA PRO A 122 10.45 4.69 16.25
C PRO A 122 9.16 4.89 17.05
N GLY A 123 8.60 3.79 17.55
CA GLY A 123 7.35 3.81 18.33
C GLY A 123 6.06 3.83 17.51
N VAL A 124 6.12 3.88 16.18
CA VAL A 124 4.92 3.74 15.33
C VAL A 124 4.46 2.29 15.24
N THR A 125 3.20 2.04 15.59
CA THR A 125 2.58 0.71 15.44
C THR A 125 2.02 0.51 14.03
N LEU A 126 2.33 -0.63 13.41
CA LEU A 126 1.81 -1.01 12.09
C LEU A 126 0.66 -2.01 12.22
N TYR A 127 -0.47 -1.71 11.59
CA TYR A 127 -1.59 -2.64 11.43
C TYR A 127 -1.77 -3.01 9.96
N LYS A 128 -2.09 -4.28 9.68
CA LYS A 128 -2.25 -4.78 8.31
C LYS A 128 -3.49 -5.65 8.11
N PRO A 129 -4.71 -5.13 8.35
CA PRO A 129 -5.94 -5.92 8.30
C PRO A 129 -6.24 -6.41 6.88
N GLN A 130 -6.70 -7.65 6.75
CA GLN A 130 -6.97 -8.33 5.48
C GLN A 130 -8.46 -8.47 5.18
N ASN A 131 -9.31 -8.32 6.20
CA ASN A 131 -10.75 -8.45 6.12
C ASN A 131 -11.43 -7.51 7.13
N GLN A 132 -12.76 -7.42 7.09
CA GLN A 132 -13.53 -6.51 7.95
C GLN A 132 -13.36 -6.83 9.43
N LYS A 133 -13.37 -8.12 9.81
CA LYS A 133 -13.16 -8.54 11.19
C LYS A 133 -11.80 -8.09 11.73
N GLU A 134 -10.75 -8.16 10.93
CA GLU A 134 -9.42 -7.64 11.30
C GLU A 134 -9.38 -6.11 11.37
N CYS A 135 -10.21 -5.40 10.59
CA CYS A 135 -10.36 -3.95 10.74
C CYS A 135 -10.98 -3.62 12.10
N ASP A 136 -12.00 -4.37 12.53
CA ASP A 136 -12.63 -4.17 13.84
C ASP A 136 -11.63 -4.44 14.98
N ILE A 137 -10.87 -5.54 14.90
CA ILE A 137 -9.78 -5.84 15.85
C ILE A 137 -8.72 -4.72 15.85
N THR A 138 -8.41 -4.15 14.68
CA THR A 138 -7.46 -3.03 14.59
C THR A 138 -7.97 -1.81 15.38
N ILE A 139 -9.27 -1.54 15.37
CA ILE A 139 -9.86 -0.46 16.19
C ILE A 139 -9.68 -0.74 17.68
N GLU A 140 -9.99 -1.96 18.12
CA GLU A 140 -9.84 -2.40 19.52
C GLU A 140 -8.39 -2.21 20.00
N LEU A 141 -7.42 -2.72 19.23
CA LEU A 141 -5.99 -2.60 19.57
C LEU A 141 -5.51 -1.14 19.64
N ILE A 142 -6.00 -0.26 18.75
CA ILE A 142 -5.66 1.17 18.81
C ILE A 142 -6.22 1.83 20.08
N GLN A 143 -7.43 1.45 20.51
CA GLN A 143 -8.04 1.99 21.72
C GLN A 143 -7.32 1.50 22.97
N GLU A 144 -6.98 0.20 23.04
CA GLU A 144 -6.19 -0.37 24.14
C GLU A 144 -4.84 0.34 24.29
N THR A 145 -4.15 0.60 23.17
CA THR A 145 -2.85 1.27 23.17
C THR A 145 -2.94 2.73 23.64
N LYS A 146 -4.09 3.40 23.52
CA LYS A 146 -4.29 4.78 24.02
C LYS A 146 -4.57 4.85 25.52
N ASN A 147 -5.05 3.75 26.10
CA ASN A 147 -5.41 3.68 27.51
C ASN A 147 -4.23 3.25 28.40
N ASN A 148 -3.14 2.77 27.77
CA ASN A 148 -1.86 2.45 28.41
C ASN A 148 -0.87 3.61 28.23
#